data_AF-A0A954GS00-F1
#
_entry.id   AF-A0A954GS00-F1
#
_cell.length_a   1.000
_cell.length_b   1.000
_cell.length_c   1.000
_cell.angle_alpha   90.00
_cell.angle_beta   90.00
_cell.angle_gamma   90.00
#
_symmetry.space_group_name_H-M   'P 1'
#
loop_
_entity.id
_entity.type
_entity.pdbx_description
1 polymer ?
#
loop_
_entity_poly.entity_id
_entity_poly.type
_entity_poly.pdbx_seq_one_letter_code
_entity_poly.pdbx_strand_id
1 'polypeptide(L)'
;VLVGGSTYMPVVETMLREVTGKAPSRDVTPEEAVAEGAAIHAAILEARATGGNTRMGQAVVKRLQSVQASDVNSHSLGVKITDPNNRTRKINHIMIPKNTSIPFKTTQRFVTNSPNQQRVHVCILEGDALDPDACTTIGDFRVVGLPPNLPAGSPIEITYEYDKNGRFAAHARELVGNTEAKTEIVRDSGLTDADTDAFENLARDYKVE
;
A
#
# COMPACT_ATOMS: atom_id res chain seq x y z
N VAL A 1 -18.22 3.88 16.45
CA VAL A 1 -18.59 5.19 15.87
C VAL A 1 -19.16 4.91 14.48
N LEU A 2 -20.30 5.49 14.13
CA LEU A 2 -20.92 5.34 12.81
C LEU A 2 -20.46 6.47 11.88
N VAL A 3 -20.07 6.11 10.65
CA VAL A 3 -19.63 7.04 9.61
C VAL A 3 -20.28 6.61 8.28
N GLY A 4 -20.76 7.57 7.50
CA GLY A 4 -21.48 7.38 6.24
C GLY A 4 -23.01 7.39 6.38
N GLY A 5 -23.72 8.01 5.44
CA GLY A 5 -25.18 8.17 5.49
C GLY A 5 -25.98 6.86 5.50
N SER A 6 -25.44 5.79 4.92
CA SER A 6 -26.09 4.45 4.98
C SER A 6 -26.25 3.93 6.41
N THR A 7 -25.46 4.43 7.37
CA THR A 7 -25.56 4.05 8.79
C THR A 7 -26.80 4.60 9.50
N TYR A 8 -27.61 5.44 8.83
CA TYR A 8 -28.93 5.83 9.34
C TYR A 8 -29.97 4.72 9.23
N MET A 9 -29.73 3.69 8.41
CA MET A 9 -30.65 2.55 8.33
C MET A 9 -30.72 1.83 9.69
N PRO A 10 -31.91 1.70 10.32
CA PRO A 10 -32.02 1.11 11.66
C PRO A 10 -31.47 -0.31 11.76
N VAL A 11 -31.60 -1.09 10.67
CA VAL A 11 -31.09 -2.47 10.60
C VAL A 11 -29.56 -2.55 10.75
N VAL A 12 -28.81 -1.55 10.29
CA VAL A 12 -27.35 -1.51 10.41
C VAL A 12 -26.95 -1.38 11.86
N GLU A 13 -27.62 -0.49 12.60
CA GLU A 13 -27.34 -0.28 14.02
C GLU A 13 -27.72 -1.49 14.87
N THR A 14 -28.86 -2.14 14.59
CA THR A 14 -29.27 -3.38 15.25
C THR A 14 -28.25 -4.49 15.01
N MET A 15 -27.86 -4.72 13.75
CA MET A 15 -26.89 -5.75 13.40
C MET A 15 -25.53 -5.51 14.07
N LEU A 16 -25.05 -4.26 14.11
CA LEU A 16 -23.80 -3.92 14.80
C LEU A 16 -23.87 -4.21 16.30
N ARG A 17 -25.00 -3.94 16.95
CA ARG A 17 -25.20 -4.27 18.37
C ARG A 17 -25.19 -5.77 18.61
N GLU A 18 -25.82 -6.55 17.73
CA GLU A 18 -25.84 -8.02 17.82
C GLU A 18 -24.44 -8.63 17.64
N VAL A 19 -23.69 -8.16 16.64
CA VAL A 19 -22.36 -8.71 16.32
C VAL A 19 -21.31 -8.28 17.34
N THR A 20 -21.35 -7.01 17.79
CA THR A 20 -20.28 -6.44 18.63
C THR A 20 -20.60 -6.46 20.13
N GLY A 21 -21.87 -6.64 20.50
CA GLY A 21 -22.36 -6.51 21.88
C GLY A 21 -22.29 -5.08 22.44
N LYS A 22 -22.03 -4.08 21.60
CA LYS A 22 -21.85 -2.67 22.02
C LYS A 22 -22.77 -1.76 21.22
N ALA A 23 -23.32 -0.74 21.90
CA ALA A 23 -24.04 0.32 21.22
C ALA A 23 -23.05 1.17 20.39
N PRO A 24 -23.25 1.32 19.08
CA PRO A 24 -22.39 2.17 18.27
C PRO A 24 -22.65 3.65 18.61
N SER A 25 -21.58 4.42 18.73
CA SER A 25 -21.65 5.86 19.01
C SER A 25 -21.96 6.69 17.76
N ARG A 26 -22.76 7.76 17.93
CA ARG A 26 -23.06 8.83 16.97
C ARG A 26 -22.57 10.20 17.46
N ASP A 27 -21.50 10.21 18.25
CA ASP A 27 -20.95 11.45 18.84
C ASP A 27 -20.40 12.42 17.79
N VAL A 28 -20.18 11.93 16.57
CA VAL A 28 -19.84 12.70 15.38
C VAL A 28 -20.92 12.52 14.33
N THR A 29 -21.17 13.57 13.53
CA THR A 29 -22.10 13.51 12.40
C THR A 29 -21.59 12.52 11.35
N PRO A 30 -22.29 11.41 11.05
CA PRO A 30 -21.75 10.37 10.17
C PRO A 30 -21.37 10.85 8.77
N GLU A 31 -22.05 11.88 8.27
CA GLU A 31 -21.85 12.44 6.92
C GLU A 31 -20.65 13.39 6.84
N GLU A 32 -20.29 14.04 7.95
CA GLU A 32 -19.26 15.09 8.01
C GLU A 32 -17.96 14.59 8.65
N ALA A 33 -18.02 13.51 9.46
CA ALA A 33 -16.91 13.01 10.27
C ALA A 33 -15.59 12.83 9.50
N VAL A 34 -15.67 12.39 8.24
CA VAL A 34 -14.48 12.21 7.38
C VAL A 34 -13.84 13.56 7.04
N ALA A 35 -14.65 14.55 6.64
CA ALA A 35 -14.17 15.88 6.27
C ALA A 35 -13.61 16.63 7.48
N GLU A 36 -14.28 16.55 8.63
CA GLU A 36 -13.79 17.14 9.89
C GLU A 36 -12.47 16.52 10.33
N GLY A 37 -12.36 15.18 10.28
CA GLY A 37 -11.12 14.47 10.58
C GLY A 37 -9.97 14.88 9.65
N ALA A 38 -10.24 15.01 8.35
CA ALA A 38 -9.26 15.49 7.37
C ALA A 38 -8.82 16.93 7.65
N ALA A 39 -9.75 17.83 8.02
CA ALA A 39 -9.43 19.21 8.38
C ALA A 39 -8.54 19.30 9.62
N ILE A 40 -8.81 18.49 10.65
CA ILE A 40 -7.96 18.39 11.85
C ILE A 40 -6.56 17.87 11.47
N HIS A 41 -6.49 16.85 10.61
CA HIS A 41 -5.21 16.30 10.17
C HIS A 41 -4.40 17.34 9.37
N ALA A 42 -5.05 18.09 8.46
CA ALA A 42 -4.42 19.18 7.72
C ALA A 42 -3.87 20.26 8.66
N ALA A 43 -4.63 20.65 9.69
CA ALA A 43 -4.17 21.61 10.70
C ALA A 43 -2.96 21.08 11.50
N ILE A 44 -2.91 19.78 11.80
CA ILE A 44 -1.73 19.15 12.43
C ILE A 44 -0.51 19.22 11.51
N LEU A 45 -0.67 18.92 10.21
CA LEU A 45 0.41 18.98 9.24
C LEU A 45 0.93 20.42 9.05
N GLU A 46 0.03 21.40 8.93
CA GLU A 46 0.38 22.83 8.84
C GLU A 46 1.13 23.30 10.09
N ALA A 47 0.64 22.93 11.28
CA ALA A 47 1.30 23.28 12.54
C ALA A 47 2.71 22.70 12.64
N ARG A 48 2.91 21.46 12.16
CA ARG A 48 4.24 20.82 12.09
C ARG A 48 5.16 21.51 11.08
N ALA A 49 4.65 21.88 9.91
CA ALA A 49 5.43 22.52 8.85
C ALA A 49 5.85 23.96 9.21
N THR A 50 4.98 24.71 9.88
CA THR A 50 5.21 26.12 10.27
C THR A 50 5.91 26.28 11.63
N GLY A 51 6.22 25.18 12.31
CA GLY A 51 6.78 25.19 13.67
C GLY A 51 5.82 25.75 14.72
N GLY A 52 4.51 25.78 14.44
CA GLY A 52 3.50 26.32 15.32
C GLY A 52 3.49 27.86 15.42
N ASN A 53 4.08 28.57 14.46
CA ASN A 53 4.17 30.05 14.50
C ASN A 53 2.85 30.76 14.14
N THR A 54 1.83 30.03 13.67
CA THR A 54 0.50 30.59 13.41
C THR A 54 -0.38 30.48 14.66
N ARG A 55 -1.37 31.40 14.81
CA ARG A 55 -2.33 31.37 15.92
C ARG A 55 -3.08 30.04 16.02
N MET A 56 -3.36 29.42 14.87
CA MET A 56 -3.99 28.10 14.78
C MET A 56 -2.99 26.99 15.12
N GLY A 57 -1.74 27.08 14.65
CA GLY A 57 -0.68 26.12 14.94
C GLY A 57 -0.38 25.98 16.44
N GLN A 58 -0.36 27.07 17.21
CA GLN A 58 -0.17 27.01 18.66
C GLN A 58 -1.31 26.28 19.38
N ALA A 59 -2.56 26.53 18.96
CA ALA A 59 -3.73 25.89 19.54
C ALA A 59 -3.79 24.39 19.23
N VAL A 60 -3.45 24.02 17.98
CA VAL A 60 -3.38 22.63 17.50
C VAL A 60 -2.29 21.86 18.21
N VAL A 61 -1.08 22.41 18.29
CA VAL A 61 0.04 21.78 19.02
C VAL A 61 -0.34 21.56 20.47
N LYS A 62 -0.91 22.55 21.17
CA LYS A 62 -1.29 22.39 22.59
C LYS A 62 -2.39 21.34 22.82
N ARG A 63 -3.38 21.24 21.93
CA ARG A 63 -4.53 20.32 22.10
C ARG A 63 -4.28 18.91 21.59
N LEU A 64 -3.45 18.75 20.56
CA LEU A 64 -3.29 17.50 19.82
C LEU A 64 -1.85 16.97 19.87
N GLN A 65 -1.02 17.48 20.78
CA GLN A 65 0.35 17.01 21.06
C GLN A 65 0.41 15.50 21.33
N SER A 66 -0.63 14.92 21.92
CA SER A 66 -0.71 13.48 22.24
C SER A 66 -1.27 12.63 21.11
N VAL A 67 -1.76 13.23 20.01
CA VAL A 67 -2.35 12.47 18.90
C VAL A 67 -1.24 11.97 17.99
N GLN A 68 -1.06 10.66 17.98
CA GLN A 68 -0.20 9.95 17.03
C GLN A 68 -1.10 9.15 16.09
N ALA A 69 -0.98 9.43 14.79
CA ALA A 69 -1.58 8.62 13.75
C ALA A 69 -0.49 7.72 13.14
N SER A 70 -0.77 6.43 13.03
CA SER A 70 0.03 5.46 12.29
C SER A 70 -0.90 4.74 11.34
N ASP A 71 -0.60 4.83 10.06
CA ASP A 71 -1.32 4.08 9.04
C ASP A 71 -0.77 2.67 8.94
N VAL A 72 -1.58 1.75 8.43
CA VAL A 72 -1.23 0.35 8.20
C VAL A 72 -1.76 -0.10 6.83
N ASN A 73 -1.16 -1.12 6.24
CA ASN A 73 -1.71 -1.77 5.03
C ASN A 73 -2.91 -2.67 5.36
N SER A 74 -3.92 -2.72 4.48
CA SER A 74 -5.14 -3.53 4.69
C SER A 74 -4.94 -5.02 4.42
N HIS A 75 -4.17 -5.34 3.39
CA HIS A 75 -3.92 -6.71 2.94
C HIS A 75 -2.42 -7.01 2.93
N SER A 76 -2.09 -8.29 3.10
CA SER A 76 -0.72 -8.74 2.96
C SER A 76 -0.27 -8.60 1.50
N LEU A 77 0.97 -8.16 1.31
CA LEU A 77 1.63 -8.20 0.01
C LEU A 77 2.63 -9.34 -0.02
N GLY A 78 2.54 -10.14 -1.07
CA GLY A 78 3.41 -11.27 -1.28
C GLY A 78 3.94 -11.38 -2.69
N VAL A 79 4.85 -12.32 -2.87
CA VAL A 79 5.46 -12.66 -4.14
C VAL A 79 5.12 -14.10 -4.50
N LYS A 80 4.74 -14.32 -5.76
CA LYS A 80 4.50 -15.67 -6.29
C LYS A 80 5.82 -16.41 -6.46
N ILE A 81 6.04 -17.46 -5.68
CA ILE A 81 7.27 -18.28 -5.73
C ILE A 81 6.96 -19.76 -6.01
N THR A 82 7.99 -20.51 -6.37
CA THR A 82 7.95 -21.97 -6.33
C THR A 82 8.05 -22.42 -4.86
N ASP A 83 7.18 -23.33 -4.42
CA ASP A 83 7.23 -23.87 -3.07
C ASP A 83 8.57 -24.60 -2.83
N PRO A 84 9.35 -24.22 -1.78
CA PRO A 84 10.62 -24.88 -1.46
C PRO A 84 10.48 -26.38 -1.20
N ASN A 85 9.34 -26.82 -0.66
CA ASN A 85 9.08 -28.22 -0.31
C ASN A 85 8.48 -29.00 -1.49
N ASN A 86 7.85 -28.31 -2.45
CA ASN A 86 7.24 -28.92 -3.61
C ASN A 86 7.48 -28.08 -4.89
N ARG A 87 8.49 -28.46 -5.67
CA ARG A 87 8.91 -27.71 -6.87
C ARG A 87 7.87 -27.63 -7.99
N THR A 88 6.77 -28.38 -7.94
CA THR A 88 5.69 -28.29 -8.94
C THR A 88 4.60 -27.29 -8.55
N ARG A 89 4.57 -26.83 -7.29
CA ARG A 89 3.54 -25.94 -6.76
C ARG A 89 4.03 -24.50 -6.70
N LYS A 90 3.14 -23.56 -7.00
CA LYS A 90 3.35 -22.13 -6.74
C LYS A 90 2.61 -21.73 -5.46
N ILE A 91 3.22 -20.86 -4.68
CA ILE A 91 2.64 -20.32 -3.45
C ILE A 91 2.81 -18.81 -3.40
N ASN A 92 1.93 -18.16 -2.66
CA ASN A 92 2.07 -16.77 -2.26
C ASN A 92 2.97 -16.70 -1.02
N HIS A 93 4.16 -16.12 -1.16
CA HIS A 93 5.06 -15.89 -0.05
C HIS A 93 4.91 -14.46 0.45
N ILE A 94 4.38 -14.29 1.66
CA ILE A 94 4.11 -12.99 2.25
C ILE A 94 5.42 -12.26 2.56
N MET A 95 5.57 -11.08 1.95
CA MET A 95 6.69 -10.18 2.19
C MET A 95 6.32 -9.15 3.26
N ILE A 96 5.14 -8.53 3.12
CA ILE A 96 4.61 -7.54 4.06
C ILE A 96 3.25 -8.05 4.57
N PRO A 97 3.13 -8.44 5.85
CA PRO A 97 1.85 -8.84 6.43
C PRO A 97 0.82 -7.71 6.44
N LYS A 98 -0.48 -8.03 6.44
CA LYS A 98 -1.53 -7.04 6.72
C LYS A 98 -1.36 -6.41 8.10
N ASN A 99 -1.90 -5.20 8.27
CA ASN A 99 -1.80 -4.39 9.48
C ASN A 99 -0.35 -4.02 9.86
N THR A 100 0.59 -4.07 8.91
CA THR A 100 1.95 -3.56 9.09
C THR A 100 1.93 -2.04 9.02
N SER A 101 2.51 -1.38 10.02
CA SER A 101 2.66 0.07 10.06
C SER A 101 3.49 0.59 8.88
N ILE A 102 2.98 1.60 8.19
CA ILE A 102 3.70 2.28 7.10
C ILE A 102 4.33 3.59 7.59
N PRO A 103 5.51 3.99 7.08
CA PRO A 103 6.27 3.34 6.00
C PRO A 103 6.95 2.04 6.45
N PHE A 104 7.11 1.09 5.52
CA PHE A 104 7.72 -0.21 5.80
C PHE A 104 8.58 -0.67 4.64
N LYS A 105 9.73 -1.28 4.94
CA LYS A 105 10.64 -1.83 3.94
C LYS A 105 11.15 -3.19 4.39
N THR A 106 11.16 -4.15 3.46
CA THR A 106 11.72 -5.48 3.69
C THR A 106 12.43 -5.99 2.46
N THR A 107 13.52 -6.70 2.67
CA THR A 107 14.31 -7.35 1.62
C THR A 107 14.45 -8.81 1.98
N GLN A 108 14.10 -9.70 1.04
CA GLN A 108 14.29 -11.14 1.20
C GLN A 108 15.04 -11.73 0.02
N ARG A 109 15.74 -12.83 0.29
CA ARG A 109 16.53 -13.56 -0.70
C ARG A 109 15.75 -14.75 -1.23
N PHE A 110 15.68 -14.82 -2.55
CA PHE A 110 15.13 -15.91 -3.34
C PHE A 110 16.23 -16.46 -4.24
N VAL A 111 15.88 -17.48 -5.03
CA VAL A 111 16.83 -18.14 -5.92
C VAL A 111 16.25 -18.42 -7.29
N THR A 112 17.12 -18.55 -8.30
CA THR A 112 16.73 -19.04 -9.63
C THR A 112 16.29 -20.50 -9.55
N ASN A 113 15.30 -20.88 -10.38
CA ASN A 113 14.73 -22.23 -10.37
C ASN A 113 15.49 -23.19 -11.28
N SER A 114 16.11 -22.66 -12.34
CA SER A 114 16.73 -23.46 -13.41
C SER A 114 18.14 -22.97 -13.73
N PRO A 115 19.04 -23.85 -14.20
CA PRO A 115 20.35 -23.44 -14.68
C PRO A 115 20.23 -22.59 -15.95
N ASN A 116 21.14 -21.64 -16.11
CA ASN A 116 21.21 -20.70 -17.25
C ASN A 116 19.89 -19.92 -17.50
N GLN A 117 19.13 -19.66 -16.44
CA GLN A 117 17.90 -18.88 -16.50
C GLN A 117 18.19 -17.45 -16.99
N GLN A 118 17.56 -17.01 -18.07
CA GLN A 118 17.83 -15.73 -18.73
C GLN A 118 17.09 -14.52 -18.12
N ARG A 119 16.01 -14.80 -17.38
CA ARG A 119 15.15 -13.79 -16.76
C ARG A 119 14.48 -14.30 -15.50
N VAL A 120 14.21 -13.43 -14.54
CA VAL A 120 13.36 -13.70 -13.37
C VAL A 120 12.08 -12.89 -13.52
N HIS A 121 10.94 -13.57 -13.41
CA HIS A 121 9.64 -12.92 -13.38
C HIS A 121 9.18 -12.78 -11.93
N VAL A 122 9.00 -11.55 -11.48
CA VAL A 122 8.49 -11.22 -10.14
C VAL A 122 7.04 -10.82 -10.30
N CYS A 123 6.14 -11.62 -9.74
CA CYS A 123 4.70 -11.36 -9.73
C CYS A 123 4.26 -11.04 -8.31
N ILE A 124 3.60 -9.89 -8.16
CA ILE A 124 3.27 -9.27 -6.88
C ILE A 124 1.78 -9.50 -6.62
N LEU A 125 1.49 -10.05 -5.44
CA LEU A 125 0.17 -10.48 -5.03
C LEU A 125 -0.30 -9.67 -3.82
N GLU A 126 -1.58 -9.32 -3.82
CA GLU A 126 -2.31 -8.76 -2.67
C GLU A 126 -3.31 -9.81 -2.18
N GLY A 127 -3.16 -10.25 -0.93
CA GLY A 127 -4.01 -11.28 -0.33
C GLY A 127 -3.27 -12.15 0.68
N ASP A 128 -4.03 -12.77 1.58
CA ASP A 128 -3.52 -13.61 2.67
C ASP A 128 -3.50 -15.11 2.32
N ALA A 129 -4.11 -15.52 1.21
CA ALA A 129 -4.19 -16.92 0.83
C ALA A 129 -2.82 -17.46 0.41
N LEU A 130 -2.56 -18.73 0.75
CA LEU A 130 -1.33 -19.42 0.32
C LEU A 130 -1.36 -19.72 -1.20
N ASP A 131 -2.55 -19.98 -1.73
CA ASP A 131 -2.77 -20.23 -3.14
C ASP A 131 -2.76 -18.91 -3.93
N PRO A 132 -1.82 -18.70 -4.88
CA PRO A 132 -1.75 -17.47 -5.67
C PRO A 132 -3.03 -17.15 -6.44
N ASP A 133 -3.78 -18.16 -6.87
CA ASP A 133 -4.99 -17.97 -7.69
C ASP A 133 -6.17 -17.46 -6.85
N ALA A 134 -6.07 -17.53 -5.52
CA ALA A 134 -6.99 -16.92 -4.56
C ALA A 134 -6.56 -15.51 -4.10
N CYS A 135 -5.49 -14.96 -4.68
CA CYS A 135 -5.01 -13.60 -4.43
C CYS A 135 -5.19 -12.71 -5.67
N THR A 136 -5.18 -11.39 -5.46
CA THR A 136 -5.21 -10.41 -6.55
C THR A 136 -3.79 -10.15 -7.02
N THR A 137 -3.51 -10.28 -8.32
CA THR A 137 -2.23 -9.80 -8.88
C THR A 137 -2.31 -8.30 -9.06
N ILE A 138 -1.43 -7.57 -8.38
CA ILE A 138 -1.41 -6.09 -8.43
C ILE A 138 -0.34 -5.53 -9.35
N GLY A 139 0.62 -6.35 -9.77
CA GLY A 139 1.64 -5.96 -10.73
C GLY A 139 2.70 -7.04 -10.93
N ASP A 140 3.52 -6.87 -11.96
CA ASP A 140 4.64 -7.74 -12.23
C ASP A 140 5.76 -7.03 -12.98
N PHE A 141 6.97 -7.57 -12.87
CA PHE A 141 8.13 -7.06 -13.59
C PHE A 141 9.17 -8.17 -13.78
N ARG A 142 10.13 -7.92 -14.66
CA ARG A 142 11.13 -8.92 -15.04
C ARG A 142 12.54 -8.37 -14.89
N VAL A 143 13.39 -9.09 -14.17
CA VAL A 143 14.84 -8.93 -14.28
C VAL A 143 15.28 -9.67 -15.53
N VAL A 144 15.82 -8.96 -16.51
CA VAL A 144 16.26 -9.50 -17.81
C VAL A 144 17.77 -9.34 -17.96
N GLY A 145 18.40 -10.13 -18.82
CA GLY A 145 19.84 -10.02 -19.08
C GLY A 145 20.71 -10.66 -17.99
N LEU A 146 20.22 -11.75 -17.39
CA LEU A 146 21.02 -12.49 -16.41
C LEU A 146 22.30 -13.05 -17.04
N PRO A 147 23.42 -13.13 -16.31
CA PRO A 147 24.66 -13.66 -16.85
C PRO A 147 24.50 -15.08 -17.41
N PRO A 148 25.14 -15.39 -18.56
CA PRO A 148 25.11 -16.74 -19.11
C PRO A 148 25.81 -17.72 -18.17
N ASN A 149 25.37 -18.98 -18.19
CA ASN A 149 25.88 -20.08 -17.37
C ASN A 149 25.67 -19.89 -15.85
N LEU A 150 24.72 -19.06 -15.43
CA LEU A 150 24.32 -18.97 -14.03
C LEU A 150 23.86 -20.35 -13.51
N PRO A 151 24.35 -20.85 -12.36
CA PRO A 151 23.83 -22.08 -11.79
C PRO A 151 22.37 -21.94 -11.36
N ALA A 152 21.67 -23.06 -11.24
CA ALA A 152 20.39 -23.07 -10.53
C ALA A 152 20.65 -22.74 -9.05
N GLY A 153 19.75 -21.99 -8.42
CA GLY A 153 19.95 -21.57 -7.03
C GLY A 153 20.67 -20.24 -6.86
N SER A 154 21.01 -19.52 -7.94
CA SER A 154 21.66 -18.22 -7.85
C SER A 154 20.77 -17.20 -7.14
N PRO A 155 21.34 -16.37 -6.24
CA PRO A 155 20.56 -15.52 -5.35
C PRO A 155 19.98 -14.30 -6.06
N ILE A 156 18.72 -14.03 -5.76
CA ILE A 156 17.96 -12.85 -6.16
C ILE A 156 17.45 -12.17 -4.89
N GLU A 157 17.73 -10.89 -4.71
CA GLU A 157 17.09 -10.10 -3.65
C GLU A 157 15.84 -9.43 -4.21
N ILE A 158 14.72 -9.56 -3.49
CA ILE A 158 13.48 -8.83 -3.76
C ILE A 158 13.21 -7.93 -2.56
N THR A 159 13.00 -6.65 -2.85
CA THR A 159 12.72 -5.61 -1.86
C THR A 159 11.36 -5.01 -2.10
N TYR A 160 10.52 -5.01 -1.06
CA TYR A 160 9.20 -4.38 -1.05
C TYR A 160 9.24 -3.15 -0.14
N GLU A 161 8.64 -2.06 -0.58
CA GLU A 161 8.63 -0.80 0.14
C GLU A 161 7.26 -0.14 0.05
N TYR A 162 6.72 0.25 1.21
CA TYR A 162 5.63 1.20 1.35
C TYR A 162 6.19 2.53 1.83
N ASP A 163 5.86 3.61 1.14
CA ASP A 163 6.18 4.96 1.59
C ASP A 163 5.16 5.48 2.62
N LYS A 164 5.36 6.73 3.07
CA LYS A 164 4.49 7.39 4.06
C LYS A 164 3.10 7.72 3.51
N ASN A 165 2.90 7.69 2.20
CA ASN A 165 1.65 7.95 1.52
C ASN A 165 0.92 6.65 1.13
N GLY A 166 1.47 5.49 1.50
CA GLY A 166 0.94 4.19 1.11
C GLY A 166 1.24 3.79 -0.33
N ARG A 167 2.16 4.48 -1.03
CA ARG A 167 2.64 4.06 -2.35
C ARG A 167 3.55 2.85 -2.21
N PHE A 168 3.34 1.87 -3.07
CA PHE A 168 4.08 0.62 -3.05
C PHE A 168 5.07 0.54 -4.20
N ALA A 169 6.31 0.17 -3.88
CA ALA A 169 7.35 -0.13 -4.84
C ALA A 169 7.95 -1.52 -4.59
N ALA A 170 8.30 -2.19 -5.68
CA ALA A 170 9.02 -3.46 -5.66
C ALA A 170 10.29 -3.37 -6.51
N HIS A 171 11.40 -3.86 -5.96
CA HIS A 171 12.69 -3.93 -6.63
C HIS A 171 13.21 -5.36 -6.57
N ALA A 172 13.87 -5.81 -7.63
CA ALA A 172 14.59 -7.07 -7.64
C ALA A 172 15.98 -6.88 -8.23
N ARG A 173 16.95 -7.54 -7.59
CA ARG A 173 18.37 -7.51 -7.95
C ARG A 173 18.95 -8.90 -7.95
N GLU A 174 19.57 -9.27 -9.06
CA GLU A 174 20.41 -10.45 -9.14
C GLU A 174 21.83 -10.11 -8.66
N LEU A 175 22.41 -10.94 -7.78
CA LEU A 175 23.62 -10.56 -7.04
C LEU A 175 24.95 -10.90 -7.73
N VAL A 176 24.98 -11.77 -8.74
CA VAL A 176 26.21 -12.19 -9.43
C VAL A 176 26.58 -11.20 -10.53
N GLY A 177 25.65 -10.88 -11.42
CA GLY A 177 25.78 -9.90 -12.50
C GLY A 177 25.36 -8.48 -12.10
N ASN A 178 24.84 -8.31 -10.88
CA ASN A 178 24.32 -7.03 -10.36
C ASN A 178 23.26 -6.39 -11.27
N THR A 179 22.48 -7.23 -11.96
CA THR A 179 21.40 -6.79 -12.85
C THR A 179 20.15 -6.52 -12.02
N GLU A 180 19.49 -5.40 -12.30
CA GLU A 180 18.37 -4.90 -11.50
C GLU A 180 17.15 -4.62 -12.37
N ALA A 181 15.97 -4.81 -11.79
CA ALA A 181 14.72 -4.28 -12.31
C ALA A 181 13.88 -3.76 -11.15
N LYS A 182 13.15 -2.68 -11.40
CA LYS A 182 12.19 -2.13 -10.44
C LYS A 182 10.86 -1.91 -11.11
N THR A 183 9.81 -1.97 -10.30
CA THR A 183 8.50 -1.48 -10.67
C THR A 183 7.93 -0.67 -9.52
N GLU A 184 7.30 0.44 -9.85
CA GLU A 184 6.38 1.10 -8.93
C GLU A 184 4.99 0.64 -9.36
N ILE A 185 4.21 0.09 -8.43
CA ILE A 185 2.85 -0.31 -8.79
C ILE A 185 2.00 0.95 -8.80
N VAL A 186 1.83 1.49 -10.00
CA VAL A 186 0.72 2.36 -10.32
C VAL A 186 -0.46 1.44 -10.61
N ARG A 187 -1.49 1.46 -9.75
CA ARG A 187 -2.73 0.71 -10.02
C ARG A 187 -3.22 1.17 -11.41
N ASP A 188 -3.55 0.24 -12.31
CA ASP A 188 -3.98 0.50 -13.71
C ASP A 188 -5.18 1.47 -13.84
N SER A 189 -5.80 1.89 -12.72
CA SER A 189 -6.81 2.93 -12.64
C SER A 189 -6.26 4.35 -12.41
N GLY A 190 -4.94 4.54 -12.41
CA GLY A 190 -4.27 5.83 -12.19
C GLY A 190 -4.14 6.65 -13.48
N LEU A 191 -4.11 7.98 -13.33
CA LEU A 191 -3.82 8.91 -14.41
C LEU A 191 -2.32 8.84 -14.76
N THR A 192 -1.97 8.92 -16.05
CA THR A 192 -0.59 9.16 -16.47
C THR A 192 -0.21 10.63 -16.21
N ASP A 193 1.09 10.94 -16.20
CA ASP A 193 1.57 12.32 -16.08
C ASP A 193 0.95 13.24 -17.14
N ALA A 194 0.78 12.73 -18.37
CA ALA A 194 0.13 13.45 -19.46
C ALA A 194 -1.37 13.68 -19.21
N ASP A 195 -2.07 12.70 -18.63
CA ASP A 195 -3.47 12.86 -18.25
C ASP A 195 -3.61 13.89 -17.12
N THR A 196 -2.71 13.89 -16.13
CA THR A 196 -2.72 14.89 -15.06
C THR A 196 -2.48 16.30 -15.59
N ASP A 197 -1.53 16.49 -16.51
CA ASP A 197 -1.28 17.78 -17.15
C ASP A 197 -2.50 18.27 -17.94
N ALA A 198 -3.17 17.36 -18.65
CA ALA A 198 -4.39 17.67 -19.40
C ALA A 198 -5.53 18.11 -18.47
N PHE A 199 -5.74 17.41 -17.35
CA PHE A 199 -6.75 17.77 -16.35
C PHE A 199 -6.42 19.08 -15.63
N GLU A 200 -5.14 19.38 -15.35
CA GLU A 200 -4.74 20.67 -14.79
C GLU A 200 -5.06 21.83 -15.73
N ASN A 201 -4.77 21.68 -17.03
CA ASN A 201 -5.11 22.71 -18.00
C ASN A 201 -6.63 22.90 -18.11
N LEU A 202 -7.38 21.79 -18.17
CA LEU A 202 -8.85 21.83 -18.18
C LEU A 202 -9.41 22.55 -16.94
N ALA A 203 -8.86 22.27 -15.75
CA ALA A 203 -9.29 22.90 -14.50
C ALA A 203 -8.99 24.41 -14.46
N ARG A 204 -7.85 24.85 -15.02
CA ARG A 204 -7.52 26.29 -15.12
C ARG A 204 -8.46 27.03 -16.07
N ASP A 205 -8.85 26.38 -17.16
CA ASP A 205 -9.72 26.96 -18.19
C ASP A 205 -11.21 26.89 -17.81
N TYR A 206 -11.58 26.03 -16.86
CA TYR A 206 -12.95 25.89 -16.38
C TYR A 206 -13.34 27.05 -15.45
N LYS A 207 -13.99 28.08 -16.02
CA LYS A 207 -14.61 29.15 -15.26
C LYS A 207 -16.02 28.75 -14.85
N VAL A 208 -16.27 28.69 -13.55
CA VAL A 208 -17.62 28.57 -12.99
C VAL A 208 -18.26 29.96 -13.06
N GLU A 209 -19.38 30.09 -13.78
CA GLU A 209 -20.23 31.29 -13.75
C GLU A 209 -20.99 31.44 -12.44
#